data_AF-A0A7I8EK46-F1
#
_entry.id   AF-A0A7I8EK46-F1
#
_cell.length_a   1.000
_cell.length_b   1.000
_cell.length_c   1.000
_cell.angle_alpha   90.00
_cell.angle_beta   90.00
_cell.angle_gamma   90.00
#
_symmetry.space_group_name_H-M   'P 1'
#
loop_
_entity.id
_entity.type
_entity.pdbx_description
1 polymer ?
#
loop_
_entity_poly.entity_id
_entity_poly.type
_entity_poly.pdbx_seq_one_letter_code
_entity_poly.pdbx_strand_id
1 'polypeptide(L)'
;MNDNQQLQELKQQFHPYVPMLTLLSSALGAAVPLYILSFQRRGGITDDDIARVQSYLEDLTAHGDDLYFRSRKRGETAHRFDQVAEIIAVISFSLGGITVFGLHFETRPWRAQTQHTSFLKHRRIGLRSVQRHMWWGCILNRSNLFFCGVIGTIYEITHFTL
;
A
#
# COMPACT_ATOMS: atom_id res chain seq x y z
N MET A 1 17.16 -15.58 -43.05
CA MET A 1 17.01 -15.94 -41.62
C MET A 1 15.59 -15.55 -41.24
N ASN A 2 14.82 -16.45 -40.64
CA ASN A 2 13.37 -16.27 -40.48
C ASN A 2 13.11 -15.32 -39.29
N ASP A 3 12.39 -14.23 -39.51
CA ASP A 3 12.08 -13.22 -38.47
C ASP A 3 11.36 -13.84 -37.25
N ASN A 4 10.64 -14.96 -37.46
CA ASN A 4 10.02 -15.72 -36.39
C ASN A 4 11.02 -16.52 -35.53
N GLN A 5 12.18 -16.93 -36.07
CA GLN A 5 13.25 -17.56 -35.29
C GLN A 5 13.94 -16.54 -34.38
N GLN A 6 14.20 -15.31 -34.87
CA GLN A 6 14.79 -14.25 -34.04
C GLN A 6 13.86 -13.85 -32.88
N LEU A 7 12.55 -13.81 -33.10
CA LEU A 7 11.58 -13.55 -32.02
C LEU A 7 11.49 -14.69 -31.00
N GLN A 8 11.70 -15.95 -31.41
CA GLN A 8 11.75 -17.08 -30.48
C GLN A 8 13.04 -17.10 -29.67
N GLU A 9 14.18 -16.78 -30.28
CA GLU A 9 15.47 -16.67 -29.61
C GLU A 9 15.50 -15.50 -28.61
N LEU A 10 14.91 -14.35 -28.96
CA LEU A 10 14.76 -13.22 -28.04
C LEU A 10 13.86 -13.54 -26.85
N LYS A 11 12.77 -14.31 -27.04
CA LYS A 11 11.90 -14.75 -25.94
C LYS A 11 12.61 -15.77 -25.03
N GLN A 12 13.44 -16.64 -25.58
CA GLN A 12 14.22 -17.60 -24.81
C GLN A 12 15.40 -16.96 -24.07
N GLN A 13 16.01 -15.89 -24.61
CA GLN A 13 17.07 -15.14 -23.92
C GLN A 13 16.55 -14.30 -22.75
N PHE A 14 15.29 -13.88 -22.76
CA PHE A 14 14.69 -13.04 -21.70
C PHE A 14 14.03 -13.83 -20.55
N HIS A 15 14.27 -15.14 -20.42
CA HIS A 15 13.78 -15.94 -19.29
C HIS A 15 14.83 -16.91 -18.72
N PRO A 16 15.76 -16.42 -17.88
CA PRO A 16 16.24 -17.28 -16.80
C PRO A 16 16.58 -16.52 -15.51
N TYR A 17 15.72 -15.62 -15.02
CA TYR A 17 15.90 -15.06 -13.66
C TYR A 17 14.59 -14.57 -13.03
N VAL A 18 13.71 -15.51 -12.65
CA VAL A 18 12.68 -15.20 -11.63
C VAL A 18 12.63 -16.26 -10.51
N PRO A 19 13.69 -16.50 -9.72
CA PRO A 19 13.61 -17.50 -8.65
C PRO A 19 13.40 -16.94 -7.24
N MET A 20 13.53 -15.62 -6.99
CA MET A 20 13.48 -15.07 -5.62
C MET A 20 12.23 -14.21 -5.34
N LEU A 21 11.89 -13.29 -6.25
CA LEU A 21 10.64 -12.50 -6.17
C LEU A 21 9.39 -13.37 -6.24
N THR A 22 9.49 -14.53 -6.88
CA THR A 22 8.42 -15.53 -6.97
C THR A 22 8.04 -16.11 -5.61
N LEU A 23 8.99 -16.42 -4.73
CA LEU A 23 8.68 -17.01 -3.43
C LEU A 23 7.99 -16.02 -2.49
N LEU A 24 8.52 -14.80 -2.39
CA LEU A 24 7.90 -13.75 -1.57
C LEU A 24 6.52 -13.36 -2.12
N SER A 25 6.41 -13.18 -3.45
CA SER A 25 5.13 -12.88 -4.10
C SER A 25 4.12 -14.01 -3.87
N SER A 26 4.49 -15.28 -4.10
CA SER A 26 3.60 -16.42 -3.83
C SER A 26 3.19 -16.51 -2.36
N ALA A 27 4.12 -16.27 -1.42
CA ALA A 27 3.81 -16.27 0.00
C ALA A 27 2.83 -15.14 0.37
N LEU A 28 3.06 -13.91 -0.12
CA LEU A 28 2.15 -12.78 0.08
C LEU A 28 0.79 -13.03 -0.58
N GLY A 29 0.76 -13.66 -1.76
CA GLY A 29 -0.46 -14.07 -2.45
C GLY A 29 -1.32 -15.03 -1.62
N ALA A 30 -0.71 -15.83 -0.74
CA ALA A 30 -1.43 -16.68 0.21
C ALA A 30 -1.78 -15.96 1.52
N ALA A 31 -0.86 -15.17 2.07
CA ALA A 31 -1.02 -14.54 3.38
C ALA A 31 -1.97 -13.34 3.38
N VAL A 32 -1.86 -12.45 2.39
CA VAL A 32 -2.65 -11.21 2.32
C VAL A 32 -4.16 -11.49 2.31
N PRO A 33 -4.69 -12.45 1.52
CA PRO A 33 -6.12 -12.80 1.57
C PRO A 33 -6.60 -13.28 2.94
N LEU A 34 -5.74 -13.93 3.75
CA LEU A 34 -6.11 -14.36 5.10
C LEU A 34 -6.31 -13.16 6.04
N TYR A 35 -5.47 -12.13 5.92
CA TYR A 35 -5.65 -10.87 6.65
C TYR A 35 -6.89 -10.12 6.17
N ILE A 36 -7.11 -10.01 4.86
CA ILE A 36 -8.34 -9.39 4.31
C ILE A 36 -9.58 -10.08 4.88
N LEU A 37 -9.61 -11.41 4.88
CA LEU A 37 -10.70 -12.19 5.44
C LEU A 37 -10.87 -11.96 6.95
N SER A 38 -9.77 -11.81 7.70
CA SER A 38 -9.82 -11.54 9.14
C SER A 38 -10.40 -10.14 9.44
N PHE A 39 -10.02 -9.11 8.67
CA PHE A 39 -10.62 -7.78 8.76
C PHE A 39 -12.11 -7.82 8.38
N GLN A 40 -12.47 -8.48 7.29
CA GLN A 40 -13.88 -8.62 6.87
C GLN A 40 -14.74 -9.31 7.93
N ARG A 41 -14.24 -10.38 8.56
CA ARG A 41 -14.96 -11.09 9.64
C ARG A 41 -15.19 -10.22 10.87
N ARG A 42 -14.34 -9.21 11.12
CA ARG A 42 -14.47 -8.26 12.23
C ARG A 42 -15.32 -7.03 11.88
N GLY A 43 -15.87 -6.95 10.66
CA GLY A 43 -16.69 -5.84 10.19
C GLY A 43 -15.94 -4.77 9.40
N GLY A 44 -14.67 -5.00 9.07
CA GLY A 44 -13.81 -4.07 8.33
C GLY A 44 -12.53 -3.72 9.10
N ILE A 45 -11.80 -2.76 8.56
CA ILE A 45 -10.63 -2.17 9.23
C ILE A 45 -11.09 -1.15 10.26
N THR A 46 -10.37 -1.05 11.39
CA THR A 46 -10.59 -0.02 12.41
C THR A 46 -9.46 1.01 12.41
N ASP A 47 -9.66 2.15 13.07
CA ASP A 47 -8.61 3.16 13.24
C ASP A 47 -7.39 2.60 13.99
N ASP A 48 -7.59 1.65 14.91
CA ASP A 48 -6.52 0.95 15.61
C ASP A 48 -5.68 0.07 14.66
N ASP A 49 -6.30 -0.57 13.66
CA ASP A 49 -5.59 -1.35 12.65
C ASP A 49 -4.70 -0.42 11.80
N ILE A 50 -5.19 0.78 11.47
CA ILE A 50 -4.44 1.80 10.72
C ILE A 50 -3.26 2.31 11.55
N ALA A 51 -3.49 2.70 12.82
CA ALA A 51 -2.45 3.19 13.71
C ALA A 51 -1.36 2.14 13.96
N ARG A 52 -1.77 0.87 14.13
CA ARG A 52 -0.85 -0.25 14.27
C ARG A 52 0.03 -0.41 13.03
N VAL A 53 -0.56 -0.42 11.83
CA VAL A 53 0.19 -0.49 10.57
C VAL A 53 1.13 0.69 10.38
N GLN A 54 0.70 1.91 10.72
CA GLN A 54 1.56 3.10 10.65
C GLN A 54 2.81 2.97 11.54
N SER A 55 2.68 2.36 12.72
CA SER A 55 3.82 2.13 13.62
C SER A 55 4.90 1.22 13.02
N TYR A 56 4.57 0.39 12.02
CA TYR A 56 5.52 -0.54 11.40
C TYR A 56 6.36 0.11 10.31
N LEU A 57 5.94 1.26 9.78
CA LEU A 57 6.58 1.88 8.61
C LEU A 57 8.02 2.29 8.90
N GLU A 58 8.31 2.78 10.10
CA GLU A 58 9.67 3.16 10.49
C GLU A 58 10.60 1.94 10.58
N ASP A 59 10.15 0.85 11.21
CA ASP A 59 10.94 -0.39 11.32
C ASP A 59 11.17 -1.05 9.95
N LEU A 60 10.13 -1.12 9.11
CA LEU A 60 10.22 -1.73 7.78
C LEU A 60 11.07 -0.92 6.81
N THR A 61 11.09 0.41 6.93
CA THR A 61 11.97 1.24 6.09
C THR A 61 13.42 1.10 6.50
N ALA A 62 13.71 0.89 7.79
CA ALA A 62 15.06 0.66 8.28
C ALA A 62 15.58 -0.77 8.00
N HIS A 63 14.71 -1.78 8.02
CA HIS A 63 15.08 -3.21 8.00
C HIS A 63 14.36 -4.04 6.92
N GLY A 64 13.94 -3.40 5.82
CA GLY A 64 13.21 -4.06 4.74
C GLY A 64 14.04 -5.09 3.96
N ASP A 65 15.37 -5.01 4.05
CA ASP A 65 16.32 -5.97 3.49
C ASP A 65 16.25 -7.34 4.17
N ASP A 66 15.92 -7.39 5.46
CA ASP A 66 15.77 -8.63 6.23
C ASP A 66 14.61 -9.52 5.73
N LEU A 67 13.68 -8.95 4.97
CA LEU A 67 12.61 -9.69 4.29
C LEU A 67 13.18 -10.53 3.12
N TYR A 68 14.23 -10.03 2.45
CA TYR A 68 14.87 -10.69 1.30
C TYR A 68 16.06 -11.55 1.70
N PHE A 69 16.85 -11.11 2.68
CA PHE A 69 18.14 -11.72 2.99
C PHE A 69 18.15 -12.62 4.22
N ARG A 70 16.98 -12.86 4.84
CA ARG A 70 16.81 -13.62 6.09
C ARG A 70 17.63 -13.00 7.24
N SER A 71 16.94 -12.47 8.24
CA SER A 71 17.58 -11.97 9.46
C SER A 71 18.39 -13.08 10.16
N ARG A 72 19.46 -12.64 10.83
CA ARG A 72 20.27 -13.48 11.72
C ARG A 72 19.49 -13.98 12.94
N LYS A 73 18.45 -13.26 13.36
CA LYS A 73 17.63 -13.62 14.51
C LYS A 73 16.44 -14.49 14.06
N ARG A 74 16.28 -15.62 14.73
CA ARG A 74 15.17 -16.56 14.44
C ARG A 74 13.82 -15.88 14.70
N GLY A 75 12.92 -15.97 13.71
CA GLY A 75 11.55 -15.45 13.79
C GLY A 75 11.38 -14.00 13.32
N GLU A 76 12.46 -13.25 13.17
CA GLU A 76 12.37 -11.82 12.82
C GLU A 76 11.90 -11.61 11.38
N THR A 77 12.42 -12.39 10.42
CA THR A 77 11.93 -12.37 9.03
C THR A 77 10.45 -12.75 8.93
N ALA A 78 9.99 -13.72 9.72
CA ALA A 78 8.58 -14.10 9.74
C ALA A 78 7.71 -12.97 10.30
N HIS A 79 8.17 -12.31 11.37
CA HIS A 79 7.48 -11.16 11.94
C HIS A 79 7.36 -10.00 10.94
N ARG A 80 8.43 -9.69 10.21
CA ARG A 80 8.41 -8.65 9.16
C ARG A 80 7.54 -9.04 7.98
N PHE A 81 7.53 -10.32 7.60
CA PHE A 81 6.61 -10.83 6.59
C PHE A 81 5.15 -10.62 6.99
N ASP A 82 4.80 -10.95 8.24
CA ASP A 82 3.45 -10.75 8.77
C ASP A 82 3.06 -9.27 8.77
N GLN A 83 3.97 -8.37 9.19
CA GLN A 83 3.75 -6.92 9.13
C GLN A 83 3.49 -6.45 7.69
N VAL A 84 4.30 -6.86 6.72
CA VAL A 84 4.11 -6.49 5.31
C VAL A 84 2.77 -7.01 4.78
N ALA A 85 2.41 -8.26 5.09
CA ALA A 85 1.14 -8.83 4.69
C ALA A 85 -0.06 -8.07 5.28
N GLU A 86 0.02 -7.69 6.56
CA GLU A 86 -1.01 -6.89 7.24
C GLU A 86 -1.15 -5.50 6.62
N ILE A 87 -0.03 -4.82 6.34
CA ILE A 87 -0.01 -3.49 5.70
C ILE A 87 -0.69 -3.54 4.32
N ILE A 88 -0.31 -4.51 3.48
CA ILE A 88 -0.92 -4.67 2.15
C ILE A 88 -2.42 -4.95 2.29
N ALA A 89 -2.82 -5.79 3.24
CA ALA A 89 -4.21 -6.07 3.50
C ALA A 89 -4.99 -4.82 3.92
N VAL A 90 -4.47 -3.98 4.82
CA VAL A 90 -5.11 -2.71 5.22
C VAL A 90 -5.23 -1.75 4.05
N ILE A 91 -4.15 -1.56 3.27
CA ILE A 91 -4.17 -0.63 2.11
C ILE A 91 -5.11 -1.14 1.01
N SER A 92 -5.33 -2.44 0.89
CA SER A 92 -6.25 -3.01 -0.11
C SER A 92 -7.71 -2.56 0.07
N PHE A 93 -8.10 -2.04 1.24
CA PHE A 93 -9.43 -1.44 1.49
C PHE A 93 -9.57 -0.02 0.92
N SER A 94 -8.49 0.59 0.41
CA SER A 94 -8.56 1.89 -0.27
C SER A 94 -9.23 1.77 -1.65
N LEU A 95 -9.81 2.88 -2.14
CA LEU A 95 -10.48 2.92 -3.44
C LEU A 95 -9.48 2.63 -4.57
N GLY A 96 -9.66 1.52 -5.28
CA GLY A 96 -8.81 1.10 -6.39
C GLY A 96 -7.80 0.00 -6.04
N GLY A 97 -7.74 -0.43 -4.77
CA GLY A 97 -6.84 -1.49 -4.32
C GLY A 97 -5.36 -1.11 -4.41
N ILE A 98 -4.49 -2.11 -4.31
CA ILE A 98 -3.03 -1.94 -4.37
C ILE A 98 -2.38 -3.03 -5.23
N THR A 99 -1.38 -2.65 -6.01
CA THR A 99 -0.55 -3.59 -6.78
C THR A 99 0.87 -3.63 -6.20
N VAL A 100 1.31 -4.79 -5.71
CA VAL A 100 2.65 -5.01 -5.16
C VAL A 100 3.18 -6.37 -5.61
N PHE A 101 4.46 -6.47 -5.97
CA PHE A 101 5.11 -7.72 -6.41
C PHE A 101 4.39 -8.47 -7.55
N GLY A 102 3.77 -7.71 -8.46
CA GLY A 102 2.99 -8.25 -9.58
C GLY A 102 1.62 -8.81 -9.17
N LEU A 103 1.22 -8.69 -7.91
CA LEU A 103 -0.08 -9.08 -7.39
C LEU A 103 -0.94 -7.84 -7.17
N HIS A 104 -2.21 -7.94 -7.55
CA HIS A 104 -3.21 -6.91 -7.32
C HIS A 104 -4.17 -7.36 -6.22
N PHE A 105 -4.30 -6.55 -5.18
CA PHE A 105 -5.20 -6.78 -4.06
C PHE A 105 -6.20 -5.64 -4.00
N GLU A 106 -7.46 -5.95 -4.27
CA GLU A 106 -8.56 -5.02 -4.12
C GLU A 106 -9.58 -5.63 -3.16
N THR A 107 -9.76 -4.99 -2.02
CA THR A 107 -10.86 -5.30 -1.14
C THR A 107 -11.98 -4.35 -1.45
N ARG A 108 -13.05 -4.89 -2.05
CA ARG A 108 -14.31 -4.14 -2.10
C ARG A 108 -14.67 -3.81 -0.65
N PRO A 109 -14.90 -2.52 -0.31
CA PRO A 109 -15.44 -2.21 1.00
C PRO A 109 -16.67 -3.10 1.16
N TRP A 110 -16.71 -3.89 2.23
CA TRP A 110 -17.91 -4.60 2.59
C TRP A 110 -18.98 -3.53 2.60
N ARG A 111 -19.91 -3.58 1.63
CA ARG A 111 -21.02 -2.65 1.62
C ARG A 111 -21.68 -2.94 2.95
N ALA A 112 -21.52 -2.01 3.91
CA ALA A 112 -22.46 -1.90 4.99
C ALA A 112 -23.81 -2.01 4.31
N GLN A 113 -24.50 -3.13 4.54
CA GLN A 113 -25.88 -3.26 4.13
C GLN A 113 -26.51 -1.94 4.52
N THR A 114 -27.03 -1.26 3.52
CA THR A 114 -27.52 0.10 3.56
C THR A 114 -28.61 0.17 4.64
N GLN A 115 -28.23 0.38 5.90
CA GLN A 115 -29.13 0.86 6.93
C GLN A 115 -29.01 2.38 6.93
N HIS A 116 -29.50 2.94 5.83
CA HIS A 116 -30.35 4.11 5.79
C HIS A 116 -30.48 4.87 7.12
N THR A 117 -29.71 5.94 7.32
CA THR A 117 -30.22 7.13 8.00
C THR A 117 -29.52 8.38 7.47
N SER A 118 -30.26 9.10 6.64
CA SER A 118 -30.36 10.57 6.66
C SER A 118 -29.62 11.25 7.82
N PHE A 119 -28.38 11.70 7.58
CA PHE A 119 -27.69 12.64 8.46
C PHE A 119 -27.00 13.76 7.68
N LEU A 120 -27.69 14.28 6.66
CA LEU A 120 -27.45 15.62 6.12
C LEU A 120 -28.50 16.58 6.71
N LYS A 121 -28.32 17.02 7.95
CA LYS A 121 -28.92 18.27 8.44
C LYS A 121 -28.21 18.76 9.69
N HIS A 122 -27.74 20.00 9.64
CA HIS A 122 -27.15 20.80 10.72
C HIS A 122 -25.68 20.55 11.09
N ARG A 123 -24.77 21.09 10.26
CA ARG A 123 -23.85 22.13 10.76
C ARG A 123 -23.70 23.23 9.71
N ARG A 124 -24.52 24.27 9.87
CA ARG A 124 -24.35 25.58 9.25
C ARG A 124 -23.67 26.44 10.30
N ILE A 125 -22.35 26.58 10.27
CA ILE A 125 -21.64 27.60 11.06
C ILE A 125 -20.48 28.16 10.23
N GLY A 126 -20.63 29.43 9.85
CA GLY A 126 -19.52 30.39 9.81
C GLY A 126 -18.62 30.37 8.59
N LEU A 127 -19.09 30.91 7.46
CA LEU A 127 -18.21 31.66 6.57
C LEU A 127 -17.54 32.79 7.38
N ARG A 128 -16.23 32.71 7.57
CA ARG A 128 -15.39 33.90 7.71
C ARG A 128 -14.19 33.76 6.80
N SER A 129 -14.21 34.62 5.78
CA SER A 129 -13.09 34.98 4.94
C SER A 129 -11.85 35.29 5.79
N VAL A 130 -10.75 34.58 5.57
CA VAL A 130 -9.42 35.12 5.77
C VAL A 130 -8.60 34.81 4.53
N GLN A 131 -8.74 35.71 3.58
CA GLN A 131 -7.80 35.96 2.51
C GLN A 131 -6.48 36.37 3.17
N ARG A 132 -5.46 35.51 3.11
CA ARG A 132 -4.08 35.92 3.34
C ARG A 132 -3.15 35.19 2.39
N HIS A 133 -2.61 35.99 1.49
CA HIS A 133 -1.41 35.74 0.71
C HIS A 133 -0.34 35.04 1.54
N MET A 134 0.23 33.95 1.04
CA MET A 134 1.66 33.72 1.17
C MET A 134 2.16 32.91 -0.02
N TRP A 135 2.67 33.67 -0.98
CA TRP A 135 3.73 33.31 -1.89
C TRP A 135 4.96 32.88 -1.08
N TRP A 136 5.53 31.72 -1.39
CA TRP A 136 6.94 31.30 -1.28
C TRP A 136 6.93 29.90 -1.93
N GLY A 137 7.49 29.63 -3.11
CA GLY A 137 8.78 30.07 -3.60
C GLY A 137 9.85 29.09 -3.12
N CYS A 138 10.39 28.32 -4.07
CA CYS A 138 11.60 27.46 -4.04
C CYS A 138 11.36 25.96 -4.00
N ILE A 139 12.10 25.08 -4.70
CA ILE A 139 13.18 25.18 -5.71
C ILE A 139 13.22 23.78 -6.36
N LEU A 140 13.47 23.71 -7.67
CA LEU A 140 13.79 22.47 -8.38
C LEU A 140 14.97 21.74 -7.73
N ASN A 141 14.83 20.44 -7.44
CA ASN A 141 15.95 19.52 -7.47
C ASN A 141 15.58 18.22 -8.20
N ARG A 142 16.32 17.97 -9.29
CA ARG A 142 16.02 17.01 -10.35
C ARG A 142 16.94 15.80 -10.19
N SER A 143 16.72 14.99 -9.16
CA SER A 143 17.45 13.72 -8.94
C SER A 143 16.77 12.86 -7.85
N ASN A 144 15.55 12.33 -8.12
CA ASN A 144 14.96 11.11 -7.51
C ASN A 144 13.43 11.09 -7.67
N LEU A 145 12.98 11.00 -8.92
CA LEU A 145 11.58 11.17 -9.30
C LEU A 145 10.68 9.93 -9.16
N PHE A 146 11.10 8.87 -8.46
CA PHE A 146 10.27 7.66 -8.34
C PHE A 146 9.72 7.35 -6.94
N PHE A 147 10.26 7.93 -5.87
CA PHE A 147 9.83 7.60 -4.50
C PHE A 147 8.93 8.65 -3.83
N CYS A 148 8.81 9.85 -4.39
CA CYS A 148 8.08 10.96 -3.76
C CYS A 148 6.56 10.96 -4.06
N GLY A 149 6.10 10.18 -5.04
CA GLY A 149 4.71 10.20 -5.48
C GLY A 149 3.70 9.56 -4.51
N VAL A 150 4.14 8.63 -3.66
CA VAL A 150 3.23 7.92 -2.73
C VAL A 150 3.10 8.63 -1.39
N ILE A 151 4.15 9.33 -0.94
CA ILE A 151 4.16 10.03 0.36
C ILE A 151 3.35 11.34 0.30
N GLY A 152 3.33 12.02 -0.86
CA GLY A 152 2.55 13.25 -1.03
C GLY A 152 1.04 13.06 -0.85
N THR A 153 0.50 11.94 -1.34
CA THR A 153 -0.95 11.66 -1.27
C THR A 153 -1.41 11.30 0.15
N ILE A 154 -0.51 10.82 1.01
CA ILE A 154 -0.85 10.43 2.39
C ILE A 154 -1.00 11.68 3.29
N TYR A 155 -0.15 12.69 3.10
CA TYR A 155 -0.23 13.94 3.89
C TYR A 155 -1.46 14.79 3.58
N GLU A 156 -1.95 14.77 2.34
CA GLU A 156 -3.10 15.59 1.94
C GLU A 156 -4.43 15.06 2.53
N ILE A 157 -4.51 13.77 2.83
CA ILE A 157 -5.69 13.13 3.43
C ILE A 157 -5.77 13.40 4.95
N THR A 158 -4.62 13.50 5.64
CA THR A 158 -4.60 13.73 7.10
C THR A 158 -4.98 15.17 7.47
N HIS A 159 -4.66 16.15 6.61
CA HIS A 159 -4.91 17.55 6.93
C HIS A 159 -6.34 18.04 6.61
N PHE A 160 -7.17 17.20 5.98
CA PHE A 160 -8.58 17.50 5.70
C PHE A 160 -9.53 16.99 6.82
N THR A 161 -9.01 16.26 7.81
CA THR A 161 -9.81 15.58 8.84
C THR A 161 -9.43 16.00 10.28
N LEU A 162 -8.84 17.18 10.47
CA LEU A 162 -8.60 17.80 11.78
C LEU A 162 -9.27 19.18 11.85
#